data_AF-A0A1I4N5I9-F1
#
_entry.id   AF-A0A1I4N5I9-F1
#
_cell.length_a   1.000
_cell.length_b   1.000
_cell.length_c   1.000
_cell.angle_alpha   90.00
_cell.angle_beta   90.00
_cell.angle_gamma   90.00
#
_symmetry.space_group_name_H-M   'P 1'
#
loop_
_entity.id
_entity.type
_entity.pdbx_description
1 polymer ?
#
loop_
_entity_poly.entity_id
_entity_poly.type
_entity_poly.pdbx_seq_one_letter_code
_entity_poly.pdbx_strand_id
1 'polypeptide(L)'
;MKLEAQAVNTEDKVRKEVLLKVSFDANQTSDALDWEFLPNSRPAKGDHAGGILFQPGEMLHVEIDGLGSHTSGFRSFEVVDCCLLTNPQIIQIGAKLPLKYAEPSPFCGIDRAVYVLPNKFEVVSCKEPHPTRPHAHRVKQVWQGELEVAKPQGRWELSFIVTVRLDFGDVRPAELRVFSFDPESEVGDGTEPN
;
A
#
# COMPACT_ATOMS: atom_id res chain seq x y z
N MET A 1 -4.70 50.56 -26.52
CA MET A 1 -3.72 49.46 -26.37
C MET A 1 -4.39 48.41 -25.50
N LYS A 2 -4.97 47.37 -26.12
CA LYS A 2 -5.64 46.27 -25.40
C LYS A 2 -4.56 45.33 -24.88
N LEU A 3 -4.51 45.11 -23.57
CA LEU A 3 -3.76 44.01 -22.97
C LEU A 3 -4.74 42.86 -22.78
N GLU A 4 -4.60 41.84 -23.62
CA GLU A 4 -5.24 40.54 -23.45
C GLU A 4 -4.54 39.82 -22.30
N ALA A 5 -5.24 39.64 -21.19
CA ALA A 5 -4.82 38.70 -20.16
C ALA A 5 -5.17 37.29 -20.66
N GLN A 6 -4.17 36.57 -21.13
CA GLN A 6 -4.26 35.12 -21.35
C GLN A 6 -4.43 34.46 -19.98
N ALA A 7 -5.57 33.82 -19.79
CA ALA A 7 -5.83 32.94 -18.66
C ALA A 7 -4.87 31.76 -18.73
N VAL A 8 -3.93 31.70 -17.78
CA VAL A 8 -3.16 30.49 -17.50
C VAL A 8 -4.16 29.47 -16.96
N ASN A 9 -4.48 28.48 -17.78
CA ASN A 9 -5.38 27.39 -17.45
C ASN A 9 -4.62 26.41 -16.53
N THR A 10 -4.57 26.72 -15.24
CA THR A 10 -4.02 25.83 -14.22
C THR A 10 -5.08 24.79 -13.87
N GLU A 11 -5.25 23.78 -14.72
CA GLU A 11 -5.83 22.52 -14.28
C GLU A 11 -4.80 21.77 -13.43
N ASP A 12 -4.55 22.27 -12.23
CA ASP A 12 -4.01 21.45 -11.15
C ASP A 12 -5.11 20.46 -10.77
N LYS A 13 -5.17 19.37 -11.53
CA LYS A 13 -5.97 18.20 -11.20
C LYS A 13 -5.43 17.70 -9.87
N VAL A 14 -6.15 18.01 -8.78
CA VAL A 14 -5.83 17.56 -7.41
C VAL A 14 -5.52 16.07 -7.48
N ARG A 15 -4.24 15.73 -7.34
CA ARG A 15 -3.81 14.34 -7.30
C ARG A 15 -4.40 13.73 -6.04
N LYS A 16 -5.12 12.62 -6.19
CA LYS A 16 -5.73 11.94 -5.05
C LYS A 16 -4.66 11.08 -4.41
N GLU A 17 -4.34 11.36 -3.16
CA GLU A 17 -3.41 10.55 -2.38
C GLU A 17 -4.17 9.37 -1.76
N VAL A 18 -3.58 8.19 -1.89
CA VAL A 18 -4.05 6.97 -1.24
C VAL A 18 -2.93 6.38 -0.41
N LEU A 19 -3.29 5.77 0.72
CA LEU A 19 -2.34 5.32 1.71
C LEU A 19 -2.63 3.87 2.10
N LEU A 20 -1.65 3.01 1.86
CA LEU A 20 -1.60 1.67 2.41
C LEU A 20 -0.91 1.73 3.78
N LYS A 21 -1.69 1.55 4.84
CA LYS A 21 -1.18 1.36 6.20
C LYS A 21 -1.10 -0.12 6.50
N VAL A 22 0.05 -0.56 6.98
CA VAL A 22 0.24 -1.91 7.49
C VAL A 22 0.76 -1.86 8.91
N SER A 23 0.41 -2.85 9.71
CA SER A 23 0.91 -2.97 11.08
C SER A 23 1.18 -4.42 11.47
N PHE A 24 2.14 -4.59 12.36
CA PHE A 24 2.48 -5.86 12.99
C PHE A 24 2.73 -5.65 14.48
N ASP A 25 2.54 -6.69 15.28
CA ASP A 25 3.05 -6.76 16.64
C ASP A 25 4.33 -7.60 16.69
N ALA A 26 5.40 -7.04 17.24
CA ALA A 26 6.70 -7.66 17.42
C ALA A 26 6.64 -8.98 18.22
N ASN A 27 5.57 -9.18 18.99
CA ASN A 27 5.31 -10.37 19.80
C ASN A 27 4.32 -11.35 19.17
N GLN A 28 3.71 -11.01 18.03
CA GLN A 28 2.73 -11.89 17.41
C GLN A 28 3.40 -13.13 16.84
N THR A 29 2.72 -14.27 16.93
CA THR A 29 3.23 -15.54 16.37
C THR A 29 2.97 -15.67 14.87
N SER A 30 2.02 -14.92 14.33
CA SER A 30 1.68 -14.91 12.91
C SER A 30 2.63 -14.02 12.11
N ASP A 31 2.77 -14.32 10.82
CA ASP A 31 3.45 -13.45 9.86
C ASP A 31 2.47 -12.55 9.09
N ALA A 32 1.18 -12.60 9.44
CA ALA A 32 0.16 -11.76 8.83
C ALA A 32 0.28 -10.29 9.26
N LEU A 33 0.19 -9.38 8.29
CA LEU A 33 0.04 -7.94 8.55
C LEU A 33 -1.44 -7.59 8.75
N ASP A 34 -1.70 -6.79 9.77
CA ASP A 34 -2.93 -5.99 9.82
C ASP A 34 -2.79 -4.86 8.79
N TRP A 35 -3.84 -4.56 8.03
CA TRP A 35 -3.76 -3.57 6.95
C TRP A 35 -5.04 -2.74 6.80
N GLU A 36 -4.84 -1.48 6.44
CA GLU A 36 -5.88 -0.48 6.18
C GLU A 36 -5.52 0.30 4.92
N PHE A 37 -6.51 0.58 4.09
CA PHE A 37 -6.34 1.40 2.89
C PHE A 37 -7.17 2.68 3.04
N LEU A 38 -6.54 3.83 2.83
CA LEU A 38 -7.14 5.14 3.06
C LEU A 38 -7.10 6.00 1.79
N PRO A 39 -8.19 6.72 1.47
CA PRO A 39 -9.53 6.57 2.04
C PRO A 39 -10.09 5.15 1.78
N ASN A 40 -11.02 4.68 2.62
CA ASN A 40 -11.55 3.32 2.49
C ASN A 40 -12.19 3.13 1.11
N SER A 41 -11.50 2.39 0.25
CA SER A 41 -11.90 2.12 -1.12
C SER A 41 -12.34 0.67 -1.32
N ARG A 42 -12.63 -0.06 -0.23
CA ARG A 42 -13.08 -1.44 -0.31
C ARG A 42 -14.56 -1.52 -0.69
N PRO A 43 -14.93 -2.17 -1.81
CA PRO A 43 -16.33 -2.44 -2.12
C PRO A 43 -16.95 -3.33 -1.04
N ALA A 44 -18.14 -2.96 -0.55
CA ALA A 44 -18.82 -3.69 0.52
C ALA A 44 -19.65 -4.90 0.05
N LYS A 45 -19.97 -4.96 -1.26
CA LYS A 45 -20.79 -5.99 -1.91
C LYS A 45 -20.39 -6.12 -3.38
N GLY A 46 -20.77 -7.24 -4.00
CA GLY A 46 -20.46 -7.57 -5.41
C GLY A 46 -19.32 -8.59 -5.50
N ASP A 47 -18.96 -8.95 -6.73
CA ASP A 47 -17.88 -9.90 -7.04
C ASP A 47 -16.48 -9.41 -6.62
N HIS A 48 -16.39 -8.21 -6.05
CA HIS A 48 -15.16 -7.47 -5.71
C HIS A 48 -15.14 -7.05 -4.23
N ALA A 49 -16.00 -7.66 -3.42
CA ALA A 49 -16.07 -7.37 -1.99
C ALA A 49 -14.78 -7.80 -1.29
N GLY A 50 -14.07 -6.83 -0.70
CA GLY A 50 -12.83 -7.07 0.05
C GLY A 50 -11.53 -6.68 -0.67
N GLY A 51 -11.59 -6.28 -1.95
CA GLY A 51 -10.43 -5.78 -2.69
C GLY A 51 -10.11 -4.30 -2.45
N ILE A 52 -8.93 -3.85 -2.88
CA ILE A 52 -8.53 -2.43 -2.91
C ILE A 52 -8.92 -1.83 -4.26
N LEU A 53 -9.79 -0.81 -4.25
CA LEU A 53 -10.10 -0.06 -5.46
C LEU A 53 -9.17 1.15 -5.58
N PHE A 54 -8.40 1.21 -6.65
CA PHE A 54 -7.62 2.36 -7.07
C PHE A 54 -8.36 3.13 -8.16
N GLN A 55 -8.18 4.45 -8.17
CA GLN A 55 -8.59 5.33 -9.26
C GLN A 55 -7.39 5.74 -10.12
N PRO A 56 -7.56 5.84 -11.45
CA PRO A 56 -6.51 6.33 -12.34
C PRO A 56 -5.93 7.67 -11.89
N GLY A 57 -4.59 7.73 -11.75
CA GLY A 57 -3.86 8.92 -11.32
C GLY A 57 -3.81 9.15 -9.80
N GLU A 58 -4.23 8.17 -9.00
CA GLU A 58 -3.95 8.17 -7.55
C GLU A 58 -2.47 7.96 -7.26
N MET A 59 -2.00 8.51 -6.14
CA MET A 59 -0.63 8.34 -5.65
C MET A 59 -0.65 7.45 -4.42
N LEU A 60 -0.09 6.24 -4.53
CA LEU A 60 0.04 5.29 -3.44
C LEU A 60 1.25 5.60 -2.57
N HIS A 61 0.99 5.80 -1.28
CA HIS A 61 1.96 5.89 -0.20
C HIS A 61 1.88 4.66 0.71
N VAL A 62 2.95 4.40 1.46
CA VAL A 62 3.04 3.26 2.38
C VAL A 62 3.48 3.72 3.78
N GLU A 63 2.70 3.32 4.79
CA GLU A 63 3.02 3.49 6.20
C GLU A 63 3.10 2.13 6.90
N ILE A 64 4.11 1.95 7.74
CA ILE A 64 4.34 0.72 8.50
C ILE A 64 4.37 1.06 9.99
N ASP A 65 3.46 0.46 10.76
CA ASP A 65 3.42 0.55 12.21
C ASP A 65 3.95 -0.74 12.86
N GLY A 66 5.03 -0.63 13.62
CA GLY A 66 5.53 -1.67 14.50
C GLY A 66 4.98 -1.48 15.91
N LEU A 67 4.29 -2.48 16.43
CA LEU A 67 3.70 -2.49 17.77
C LEU A 67 4.45 -3.46 18.67
N GLY A 68 4.48 -3.20 19.98
CA GLY A 68 4.99 -4.16 20.94
C GLY A 68 4.47 -3.93 22.35
N SER A 69 4.39 -5.00 23.14
CA SER A 69 4.10 -4.89 24.57
C SER A 69 5.23 -4.17 25.29
N HIS A 70 4.92 -3.32 26.26
CA HIS A 70 5.92 -2.72 27.16
C HIS A 70 6.77 -3.76 27.90
N THR A 71 6.23 -4.97 28.12
CA THR A 71 6.94 -6.06 28.78
C THR A 71 7.88 -6.83 27.85
N SER A 72 7.72 -6.69 26.53
CA SER A 72 8.53 -7.42 25.54
C SER A 72 9.92 -6.85 25.31
N GLY A 73 10.17 -5.63 25.79
CA GLY A 73 11.40 -4.89 25.50
C GLY A 73 11.46 -4.28 24.11
N PHE A 74 10.40 -4.39 23.28
CA PHE A 74 10.38 -3.81 21.93
C PHE A 74 10.65 -2.29 21.98
N ARG A 75 11.68 -1.84 21.27
CA ARG A 75 12.10 -0.44 21.21
C ARG A 75 11.83 0.19 19.85
N SER A 76 12.23 -0.50 18.78
CA SER A 76 12.14 -0.01 17.41
C SER A 76 12.21 -1.16 16.40
N PHE A 77 11.96 -0.82 15.14
CA PHE A 77 12.25 -1.69 14.02
C PHE A 77 12.92 -0.89 12.90
N GLU A 78 13.51 -1.59 11.96
CA GLU A 78 14.07 -1.06 10.72
C GLU A 78 13.54 -1.89 9.54
N VAL A 79 13.04 -1.25 8.49
CA VAL A 79 12.69 -1.94 7.25
C VAL A 79 13.97 -2.31 6.51
N VAL A 80 14.18 -3.61 6.32
CA VAL A 80 15.34 -4.17 5.61
C VAL A 80 15.03 -4.32 4.13
N ASP A 81 13.85 -4.85 3.83
CA ASP A 81 13.36 -5.06 2.47
C ASP A 81 11.84 -4.95 2.44
N CYS A 82 11.28 -4.47 1.34
CA CYS A 82 9.86 -4.25 1.19
C CYS A 82 9.48 -4.39 -0.28
N CYS A 83 8.52 -5.26 -0.58
CA CYS A 83 8.07 -5.52 -1.93
C CYS A 83 6.56 -5.55 -2.06
N LEU A 84 6.10 -5.04 -3.20
CA LEU A 84 4.72 -5.07 -3.65
C LEU A 84 4.65 -6.00 -4.86
N LEU A 85 3.77 -6.99 -4.80
CA LEU A 85 3.56 -7.99 -5.83
C LEU A 85 2.18 -7.75 -6.43
N THR A 86 2.09 -7.82 -7.75
CA THR A 86 0.85 -7.64 -8.50
C THR A 86 0.67 -8.77 -9.50
N ASN A 87 -0.44 -9.48 -9.42
CA ASN A 87 -0.79 -10.55 -10.34
C ASN A 87 -1.94 -10.09 -11.26
N PRO A 88 -1.67 -9.78 -12.54
CA PRO A 88 -2.68 -9.24 -13.44
C PRO A 88 -3.74 -10.28 -13.80
N GLN A 89 -5.00 -9.85 -13.76
CA GLN A 89 -6.14 -10.65 -14.12
C GLN A 89 -6.55 -10.45 -15.58
N ILE A 90 -7.43 -11.33 -16.06
CA ILE A 90 -7.99 -11.26 -17.41
C ILE A 90 -8.94 -10.06 -17.51
N ILE A 91 -8.73 -9.19 -18.49
CA ILE A 91 -9.58 -8.03 -18.77
C ILE A 91 -10.48 -8.23 -19.99
N GLN A 92 -10.20 -9.23 -20.83
CA GLN A 92 -11.00 -9.53 -22.01
C GLN A 92 -10.97 -11.02 -22.32
N ILE A 93 -12.15 -11.63 -22.42
CA ILE A 93 -12.34 -13.03 -22.84
C ILE A 93 -13.65 -13.16 -23.63
N GLY A 94 -13.65 -13.91 -24.74
CA GLY A 94 -14.86 -14.16 -25.50
C GLY A 94 -14.64 -15.00 -26.76
N ALA A 95 -15.71 -15.61 -27.29
CA ALA A 95 -15.64 -16.56 -28.41
C ALA A 95 -15.03 -15.98 -29.71
N LYS A 96 -14.95 -14.65 -29.83
CA LYS A 96 -14.36 -13.92 -30.97
C LYS A 96 -13.41 -12.80 -30.55
N LEU A 97 -13.04 -12.76 -29.27
CA LEU A 97 -12.18 -11.74 -28.71
C LEU A 97 -10.86 -12.38 -28.27
N PRO A 98 -9.70 -11.77 -28.55
CA PRO A 98 -8.44 -12.28 -28.05
C PRO A 98 -8.44 -12.21 -26.52
N LEU A 99 -7.89 -13.25 -25.89
CA LEU A 99 -7.62 -13.23 -24.45
C LEU A 99 -6.62 -12.11 -24.16
N LYS A 100 -6.98 -11.19 -23.27
CA LYS A 100 -6.12 -10.08 -22.87
C LYS A 100 -6.02 -10.03 -21.35
N TYR A 101 -4.80 -9.92 -20.86
CA TYR A 101 -4.48 -9.67 -19.46
C TYR A 101 -4.26 -8.17 -19.24
N ALA A 102 -4.45 -7.72 -18.00
CA ALA A 102 -3.96 -6.42 -17.57
C ALA A 102 -2.41 -6.36 -17.68
N GLU A 103 -1.86 -5.15 -17.65
CA GLU A 103 -0.40 -4.96 -17.58
C GLU A 103 0.17 -5.61 -16.30
N PRO A 104 1.45 -6.01 -16.26
CA PRO A 104 2.02 -6.68 -15.09
C PRO A 104 1.86 -5.94 -13.76
N SER A 105 1.76 -4.61 -13.80
CA SER A 105 1.59 -3.74 -12.65
C SER A 105 0.53 -2.67 -12.92
N PRO A 106 -0.26 -2.25 -11.91
CA PRO A 106 -1.19 -1.14 -12.03
C PRO A 106 -0.48 0.22 -11.90
N PHE A 107 0.85 0.29 -11.74
CA PHE A 107 1.57 1.55 -11.50
C PHE A 107 2.35 2.03 -12.72
N CYS A 108 2.40 3.35 -12.92
CA CYS A 108 3.11 3.99 -14.01
C CYS A 108 4.61 3.66 -14.01
N GLY A 109 5.14 3.24 -15.16
CA GLY A 109 6.57 2.96 -15.33
C GLY A 109 7.05 1.63 -14.72
N ILE A 110 6.13 0.77 -14.27
CA ILE A 110 6.45 -0.56 -13.75
C ILE A 110 5.92 -1.63 -14.71
N ASP A 111 6.85 -2.29 -15.40
CA ASP A 111 6.60 -3.34 -16.41
C ASP A 111 6.75 -4.77 -15.86
N ARG A 112 6.71 -4.91 -14.53
CA ARG A 112 6.98 -6.16 -13.81
C ARG A 112 6.00 -6.36 -12.66
N ALA A 113 5.69 -7.61 -12.36
CA ALA A 113 4.80 -8.00 -11.27
C ALA A 113 5.37 -7.69 -9.87
N VAL A 114 6.70 -7.66 -9.72
CA VAL A 114 7.35 -7.42 -8.43
C VAL A 114 8.00 -6.05 -8.43
N TYR A 115 7.55 -5.19 -7.52
CA TYR A 115 8.15 -3.91 -7.25
C TYR A 115 8.81 -3.90 -5.87
N VAL A 116 10.14 -3.79 -5.85
CA VAL A 116 10.91 -3.60 -4.62
C VAL A 116 10.92 -2.10 -4.30
N LEU A 117 10.35 -1.74 -3.16
CA LEU A 117 10.33 -0.37 -2.68
C LEU A 117 11.76 0.02 -2.29
N PRO A 118 12.31 1.13 -2.82
CA PRO A 118 13.60 1.64 -2.36
C PRO A 118 13.57 1.87 -0.85
N ASN A 119 14.64 1.45 -0.16
CA ASN A 119 14.75 1.61 1.29
C ASN A 119 14.94 3.08 1.68
N LYS A 120 13.82 3.80 1.71
CA LYS A 120 13.67 5.22 2.05
C LYS A 120 12.57 5.38 3.09
N PHE A 121 12.68 4.62 4.17
CA PHE A 121 11.73 4.66 5.28
C PHE A 121 12.25 5.58 6.38
N GLU A 122 11.43 6.53 6.80
CA GLU A 122 11.76 7.47 7.86
C GLU A 122 10.90 7.21 9.10
N VAL A 123 11.54 7.25 10.27
CA VAL A 123 10.85 7.13 11.55
C VAL A 123 10.08 8.42 11.81
N VAL A 124 8.76 8.30 12.03
CA VAL A 124 7.90 9.43 12.36
C VAL A 124 7.45 9.32 13.81
N SER A 125 7.55 10.44 14.54
CA SER A 125 7.11 10.52 15.93
C SER A 125 5.59 10.36 16.01
N CYS A 126 5.10 9.22 16.51
CA CYS A 126 3.70 9.03 16.82
C CYS A 126 3.36 9.50 18.23
N LYS A 127 2.60 10.60 18.33
CA LYS A 127 1.98 11.03 19.60
C LYS A 127 0.65 10.31 19.87
N GLU A 128 0.03 9.79 18.81
CA GLU A 128 -1.28 9.16 18.89
C GLU A 128 -1.18 7.64 19.14
N PRO A 129 -1.99 7.11 20.07
CA PRO A 129 -2.04 5.68 20.33
C PRO A 129 -2.55 4.92 19.09
N HIS A 130 -2.17 3.64 18.96
CA HIS A 130 -2.68 2.80 17.87
C HIS A 130 -4.19 2.57 18.05
N PRO A 131 -5.02 2.70 17.00
CA PRO A 131 -6.48 2.68 17.10
C PRO A 131 -7.03 1.38 17.72
N THR A 132 -6.43 0.24 17.41
CA THR A 132 -6.85 -1.08 17.93
C THR A 132 -6.05 -1.54 19.15
N ARG A 133 -4.91 -0.90 19.44
CA ARG A 133 -3.98 -1.30 20.51
C ARG A 133 -3.41 -0.08 21.24
N PRO A 134 -4.23 0.67 21.99
CA PRO A 134 -3.85 1.98 22.51
C PRO A 134 -2.77 1.94 23.60
N HIS A 135 -2.54 0.79 24.23
CA HIS A 135 -1.54 0.59 25.28
C HIS A 135 -0.24 -0.04 24.78
N ALA A 136 -0.09 -0.25 23.47
CA ALA A 136 1.14 -0.80 22.90
C ALA A 136 2.16 0.32 22.67
N HIS A 137 3.45 0.00 22.84
CA HIS A 137 4.53 0.83 22.31
C HIS A 137 4.45 0.80 20.78
N ARG A 138 4.39 1.98 20.16
CA ARG A 138 4.21 2.14 18.71
C ARG A 138 5.40 2.88 18.13
N VAL A 139 5.96 2.32 17.07
CA VAL A 139 6.93 2.97 16.19
C VAL A 139 6.34 3.00 14.80
N LYS A 140 6.44 4.13 14.11
CA LYS A 140 5.96 4.29 12.74
C LYS A 140 7.12 4.59 11.81
N GLN A 141 7.14 3.93 10.66
CA GLN A 141 7.99 4.29 9.54
C GLN A 141 7.15 4.60 8.30
N VAL A 142 7.50 5.68 7.60
CA VAL A 142 6.79 6.14 6.40
C VAL A 142 7.75 6.07 5.21
N TRP A 143 7.30 5.43 4.13
CA TRP A 143 8.05 5.40 2.89
C TRP A 143 8.00 6.78 2.22
N GLN A 144 9.17 7.36 1.94
CA GLN A 144 9.30 8.68 1.30
C GLN A 144 9.14 8.63 -0.24
N GLY A 145 8.72 7.50 -0.78
CA GLY A 145 8.39 7.34 -2.19
C GLY A 145 6.89 7.42 -2.45
N GLU A 146 6.54 7.34 -3.72
CA GLU A 146 5.17 7.32 -4.20
C GLU A 146 5.07 6.45 -5.46
N LEU A 147 3.92 5.83 -5.65
CA LEU A 147 3.58 5.10 -6.88
C LEU A 147 2.33 5.70 -7.52
N GLU A 148 2.46 6.20 -8.74
CA GLU A 148 1.30 6.68 -9.51
C GLU A 148 0.53 5.50 -10.10
N VAL A 149 -0.78 5.44 -9.86
CA VAL A 149 -1.69 4.46 -10.46
C VAL A 149 -1.88 4.79 -11.95
N ALA A 150 -1.62 3.79 -12.79
CA ALA A 150 -1.71 3.89 -14.23
C ALA A 150 -3.16 4.12 -14.71
N LYS A 151 -3.26 4.67 -15.92
CA LYS A 151 -4.56 5.00 -16.55
C LYS A 151 -5.40 3.80 -17.02
N PRO A 152 -4.81 2.68 -17.51
CA PRO A 152 -5.61 1.55 -17.97
C PRO A 152 -6.39 0.91 -16.82
N GLN A 153 -7.67 0.62 -17.07
CA GLN A 153 -8.50 -0.16 -16.17
C GLN A 153 -8.07 -1.63 -16.18
N GLY A 154 -8.18 -2.30 -15.05
CA GLY A 154 -7.82 -3.70 -14.91
C GLY A 154 -7.99 -4.21 -13.47
N ARG A 155 -7.62 -5.48 -13.28
CA ARG A 155 -7.68 -6.16 -11.99
C ARG A 155 -6.34 -6.83 -11.69
N TRP A 156 -5.94 -6.78 -10.43
CA TRP A 156 -4.69 -7.34 -9.95
C TRP A 156 -4.91 -7.99 -8.57
N GLU A 157 -4.39 -9.17 -8.32
CA GLU A 157 -4.17 -9.56 -6.91
C GLU A 157 -2.94 -8.81 -6.41
N LEU A 158 -3.00 -8.25 -5.20
CA LEU A 158 -1.92 -7.45 -4.64
C LEU A 158 -1.42 -8.12 -3.37
N SER A 159 -0.14 -8.44 -3.34
CA SER A 159 0.52 -8.92 -2.14
C SER A 159 1.59 -7.94 -1.70
N PHE A 160 1.80 -7.83 -0.41
CA PHE A 160 2.84 -6.98 0.15
C PHE A 160 3.63 -7.80 1.16
N ILE A 161 4.95 -7.72 1.05
CA ILE A 161 5.88 -8.44 1.91
C ILE A 161 6.90 -7.43 2.43
N VAL A 162 7.12 -7.45 3.74
CA VAL A 162 8.13 -6.63 4.41
C VAL A 162 9.02 -7.48 5.29
N THR A 163 10.32 -7.31 5.14
CA THR A 163 11.32 -7.82 6.06
C THR A 163 11.73 -6.70 6.99
N VAL A 164 11.61 -6.92 8.30
CA VAL A 164 12.00 -5.95 9.32
C VAL A 164 13.04 -6.53 10.27
N ARG A 165 13.94 -5.68 10.75
CA ARG A 165 14.82 -5.96 11.88
C ARG A 165 14.19 -5.36 13.13
N LEU A 166 13.85 -6.19 14.10
CA LEU A 166 13.26 -5.80 15.37
C LEU A 166 14.37 -5.59 16.41
N ASP A 167 14.31 -4.47 17.12
CA ASP A 167 15.22 -4.15 18.23
C ASP A 167 14.47 -4.23 19.57
N PHE A 168 15.00 -5.05 20.47
CA PHE A 168 14.50 -5.25 21.83
C PHE A 168 15.46 -4.67 22.90
N GLY A 169 16.45 -3.88 22.48
CA GLY A 169 17.51 -3.37 23.34
C GLY A 169 18.28 -4.49 24.02
N ASP A 170 18.50 -4.35 25.32
CA ASP A 170 19.28 -5.31 26.12
C ASP A 170 18.45 -6.51 26.61
N VAL A 171 17.14 -6.55 26.30
CA VAL A 171 16.23 -7.60 26.81
C VAL A 171 16.45 -8.92 26.06
N ARG A 172 16.64 -8.86 24.73
CA ARG A 172 16.96 -10.00 23.88
C ARG A 172 17.61 -9.55 22.57
N PRO A 173 18.32 -10.45 21.84
CA PRO A 173 18.94 -10.11 20.56
C PRO A 173 17.95 -9.56 19.54
N ALA A 174 18.45 -8.74 18.61
CA ALA A 174 17.67 -8.28 17.47
C ALA A 174 17.23 -9.46 16.59
N GLU A 175 16.04 -9.36 16.02
CA GLU A 175 15.42 -10.44 15.25
C GLU A 175 15.06 -9.95 13.84
N LEU A 176 15.34 -10.77 12.83
CA LEU A 176 14.83 -10.55 11.48
C LEU A 176 13.52 -11.30 11.31
N ARG A 177 12.48 -10.60 10.90
CA ARG A 177 11.16 -11.18 10.64
C ARG A 177 10.61 -10.71 9.30
N VAL A 178 9.83 -11.58 8.68
CA VAL A 178 9.12 -11.32 7.44
C VAL A 178 7.64 -11.30 7.77
N PHE A 179 6.93 -10.29 7.29
CA PHE A 179 5.49 -10.15 7.41
C PHE A 179 4.86 -9.93 6.05
N SER A 180 3.61 -10.36 5.86
CA SER A 180 2.91 -10.23 4.59
C SER A 180 1.39 -10.08 4.73
N PHE A 181 0.77 -9.43 3.75
CA PHE A 181 -0.68 -9.54 3.49
C PHE A 181 -0.95 -9.66 1.99
N ASP A 182 -2.10 -10.22 1.62
CA ASP A 182 -2.46 -10.54 0.23
C ASP A 182 -3.95 -10.30 -0.05
N PRO A 183 -4.37 -9.04 -0.28
CA PRO A 183 -5.72 -8.73 -0.72
C PRO A 183 -5.85 -8.65 -2.24
N GLU A 184 -7.06 -8.86 -2.72
CA GLU A 184 -7.40 -8.55 -4.11
C GLU A 184 -7.34 -7.03 -4.36
N SER A 185 -7.08 -6.58 -5.60
CA SER A 185 -7.03 -5.16 -5.99
C SER A 185 -7.58 -4.90 -7.40
N GLU A 186 -8.10 -3.70 -7.64
CA GLU A 186 -8.75 -3.31 -8.90
C GLU A 186 -8.48 -1.84 -9.21
N VAL A 187 -8.30 -1.48 -10.49
CA VAL A 187 -8.28 -0.09 -10.95
C VAL A 187 -9.57 0.18 -11.73
N GLY A 188 -10.41 1.07 -11.21
CA GLY A 188 -11.73 1.36 -11.78
C GLY A 188 -12.39 2.61 -11.21
N ASP A 189 -13.49 3.05 -11.81
CA ASP A 189 -14.29 4.17 -11.32
C ASP A 189 -15.33 3.76 -10.25
N GLY A 190 -15.32 2.49 -9.84
CA GLY A 190 -16.27 1.92 -8.89
C GLY A 190 -17.64 1.60 -9.49
N THR A 191 -17.79 1.70 -10.80
CA THR A 191 -18.95 1.15 -11.51
C THR A 191 -18.63 -0.26 -11.98
N GLU A 192 -19.56 -1.20 -11.77
CA GLU A 192 -19.37 -2.57 -12.25
C GLU A 192 -19.12 -2.56 -13.77
N PRO A 193 -18.17 -3.35 -14.28
CA PRO A 193 -18.03 -3.50 -15.72
C PRO A 193 -19.29 -4.19 -16.27
N ASN A 194 -19.94 -3.54 -17.24
CA ASN A 194 -20.98 -4.18 -18.06
C ASN A 194 -20.39 -5.25 -18.99
#